data_AF-A0A7W0C7Q9-F1
#
_entry.id   AF-A0A7W0C7Q9-F1
#
_cell.length_a   1.000
_cell.length_b   1.000
_cell.length_c   1.000
_cell.angle_alpha   90.00
_cell.angle_beta   90.00
_cell.angle_gamma   90.00
#
_symmetry.space_group_name_H-M   'P 1'
#
loop_
_entity.id
_entity.type
_entity.pdbx_description
1 polymer ?
#
loop_
_entity_poly.entity_id
_entity_poly.type
_entity_poly.pdbx_seq_one_letter_code
_entity_poly.pdbx_strand_id
1 'polypeptide(L)' 'MIIIRDIFDFDIGHLAKSPCRECQHRQNLPDCSEQCEMLDNIQTILARAISCTGRHPFLES' A
#
# COMPACT_ATOMS: atom_id res chain seq x y z
N MET A 1 10.72 -21.61 25.23
CA MET A 1 9.48 -21.34 24.47
C MET A 1 9.91 -20.94 23.06
N ILE A 2 9.72 -21.82 22.09
CA ILE A 2 10.12 -21.57 20.70
C ILE A 2 8.94 -20.86 20.04
N ILE A 3 9.11 -19.59 19.69
CA ILE A 3 8.11 -18.86 18.91
C ILE A 3 8.32 -19.23 17.45
N ILE A 4 7.44 -20.05 16.89
CA ILE A 4 7.36 -20.30 15.45
C ILE A 4 6.63 -19.10 14.85
N ARG A 5 7.32 -18.31 14.03
CA ARG A 5 6.71 -17.26 13.22
C ARG A 5 6.42 -17.87 11.85
N ASP A 6 5.14 -18.00 11.51
CA ASP A 6 4.72 -18.32 10.14
C ASP A 6 5.29 -17.27 9.19
N ILE A 7 6.24 -17.71 8.33
CA ILE A 7 6.75 -16.88 7.24
C ILE A 7 5.75 -17.04 6.11
N PHE A 8 4.84 -16.10 6.01
CA PHE A 8 3.92 -16.05 4.88
C PHE A 8 4.63 -15.47 3.66
N ASP A 9 4.65 -16.24 2.56
CA ASP A 9 5.08 -15.79 1.24
C ASP A 9 3.90 -15.04 0.59
N PHE A 10 3.86 -13.71 0.73
CA PHE A 10 2.77 -12.89 0.20
C PHE A 10 3.16 -12.25 -1.13
N ASP A 11 2.56 -12.72 -2.24
CA ASP A 11 2.49 -11.96 -3.49
C ASP A 11 1.20 -11.12 -3.49
N ILE A 12 1.32 -9.82 -3.22
CA ILE A 12 0.18 -8.87 -3.19
C ILE A 12 -0.26 -8.49 -4.62
N GLY A 13 0.58 -8.80 -5.61
CA GLY A 13 0.47 -8.35 -6.99
C GLY A 13 1.23 -7.06 -7.26
N HIS A 14 1.16 -6.60 -8.51
CA HIS A 14 1.83 -5.40 -8.98
C HIS A 14 0.84 -4.45 -9.68
N LEU A 15 1.13 -3.15 -9.65
CA LEU A 15 0.38 -2.17 -10.41
C LEU A 15 0.75 -2.31 -11.90
N ALA A 16 -0.19 -2.73 -12.72
CA ALA A 16 0.00 -2.80 -14.17
C ALA A 16 0.27 -1.40 -14.79
N LYS A 17 -0.28 -0.35 -14.17
CA LYS A 17 -0.08 1.06 -14.55
C LYS A 17 -0.17 1.95 -13.32
N SER A 18 0.44 3.13 -13.37
CA SER A 18 0.32 4.10 -12.27
C SER A 18 -1.02 4.85 -12.30
N PRO A 19 -1.75 4.88 -11.17
CA PRO A 19 -3.10 5.46 -11.10
C PRO A 19 -3.12 6.97 -11.39
N CYS A 20 -2.02 7.68 -11.10
CA CYS A 20 -1.93 9.13 -11.33
C CYS A 20 -1.49 9.52 -12.75
N ARG A 21 -1.04 8.58 -13.59
CA ARG A 21 -0.47 8.91 -14.92
C ARG A 21 -1.55 9.22 -15.95
N GLU A 22 -2.69 8.55 -15.86
CA GLU A 22 -3.87 8.77 -16.72
C GLU A 22 -4.97 9.56 -15.98
N CYS A 23 -4.66 10.12 -14.81
CA CYS A 23 -5.62 10.90 -14.01
C CYS A 23 -5.90 12.25 -14.67
N GLN A 24 -7.18 12.53 -14.94
CA GLN A 24 -7.64 13.79 -15.52
C GLN A 24 -7.38 15.00 -14.62
N HIS A 25 -7.30 14.78 -13.31
CA HIS A 25 -7.07 15.83 -12.31
C HIS A 25 -5.60 15.94 -11.88
N ARG A 26 -4.65 15.37 -12.64
CA ARG A 26 -3.21 15.38 -12.29
C ARG A 26 -2.64 16.78 -12.02
N GLN A 27 -3.16 17.80 -12.69
CA GLN A 27 -2.77 19.20 -12.46
C GLN A 27 -3.17 19.75 -11.09
N ASN A 28 -4.12 19.09 -10.42
CA ASN A 28 -4.61 19.42 -9.08
C ASN A 28 -3.96 18.53 -8.01
N LEU A 29 -2.84 17.88 -8.30
CA LEU A 29 -2.02 17.24 -7.27
C LEU A 29 -1.43 18.34 -6.36
N PRO A 30 -1.41 18.15 -5.03
CA PRO A 30 -1.78 16.92 -4.30
C PRO A 30 -3.26 16.79 -3.91
N ASP A 31 -4.07 17.85 -4.00
CA ASP A 31 -5.47 17.85 -3.54
C ASP A 31 -6.32 16.70 -4.11
N CYS A 32 -6.15 16.36 -5.38
CA CYS A 32 -6.93 15.28 -5.99
C CYS A 32 -6.60 13.89 -5.44
N SER A 33 -5.44 13.72 -4.80
CA SER A 33 -5.02 12.43 -4.25
C SER A 33 -5.73 12.07 -2.95
N GLU A 34 -6.10 13.07 -2.16
CA GLU A 34 -6.82 12.91 -0.88
C GLU A 34 -8.24 12.36 -1.09
N GLN A 35 -8.83 12.64 -2.26
CA GLN A 35 -10.18 12.21 -2.65
C GLN A 35 -10.15 11.05 -3.66
N CYS A 36 -8.96 10.48 -3.92
CA CYS A 36 -8.82 9.44 -4.93
C CYS A 36 -9.14 8.05 -4.37
N GLU A 37 -10.34 7.56 -4.65
CA GLU A 37 -10.81 6.22 -4.25
C GLU A 37 -9.85 5.09 -4.69
N MET A 38 -9.22 5.23 -5.86
CA MET A 38 -8.26 4.23 -6.33
C MET A 38 -7.01 4.18 -5.44
N LEU A 39 -6.50 5.34 -5.01
CA LEU A 39 -5.35 5.39 -4.10
C LEU A 39 -5.71 4.88 -2.70
N ASP A 40 -6.92 5.18 -2.21
CA ASP A 40 -7.43 4.68 -0.93
C ASP A 40 -7.50 3.14 -0.91
N ASN A 41 -8.04 2.54 -1.97
CA ASN A 41 -8.10 1.08 -2.12
C ASN A 41 -6.71 0.44 -2.14
N ILE A 42 -5.77 1.02 -2.90
CA ILE A 42 -4.39 0.53 -2.96
C ILE A 42 -3.75 0.60 -1.57
N GLN A 43 -3.88 1.73 -0.87
CA GLN A 43 -3.36 1.90 0.49
C GLN A 43 -3.99 0.89 1.46
N THR A 44 -5.30 0.66 1.38
CA THR A 44 -6.00 -0.33 2.22
C THR A 44 -5.49 -1.75 1.98
N ILE A 45 -5.29 -2.14 0.72
CA ILE A 45 -4.75 -3.47 0.37
C ILE A 45 -3.33 -3.63 0.90
N LEU A 46 -2.47 -2.63 0.69
CA LEU A 46 -1.09 -2.65 1.16
C LEU A 46 -1.02 -2.68 2.69
N ALA A 47 -1.82 -1.87 3.39
CA ALA A 47 -1.86 -1.82 4.85
C ALA A 47 -2.30 -3.16 5.46
N ARG A 48 -3.28 -3.85 4.86
CA ARG A 48 -3.69 -5.20 5.27
C ARG A 48 -2.55 -6.20 5.13
N ALA A 49 -1.83 -6.16 4.02
CA ALA A 49 -0.72 -7.07 3.78
C ALA A 49 0.46 -6.82 4.73
N ILE A 50 0.82 -5.55 4.97
CA ILE A 50 1.89 -5.17 5.92
C ILE A 50 1.53 -5.58 7.36
N SER A 51 0.26 -5.48 7.75
CA SER A 51 -0.20 -5.90 9.08
C SER A 51 0.02 -7.40 9.33
N CYS A 52 0.05 -8.22 8.28
CA CYS A 52 0.31 -9.65 8.37
C CYS A 52 1.81 -10.01 8.41
N THR A 53 2.74 -9.08 8.11
CA THR A 53 4.17 -9.37 8.03
C THR A 53 4.97 -9.02 9.30
N GLY A 54 4.35 -8.40 10.31
CA GLY A 54 4.84 -8.36 11.69
C GLY A 54 6.21 -7.69 11.94
N ARG A 55 6.81 -7.02 10.95
CA ARG A 55 7.98 -6.16 11.12
C ARG A 55 7.72 -4.86 10.37
N HIS A 56 7.49 -3.78 11.11
CA HIS A 56 7.46 -2.44 10.57
C HIS A 56 8.79 -1.74 10.89
N PRO A 57 9.82 -1.83 10.02
CA PRO A 57 11.05 -1.04 10.18
C PRO A 57 10.90 0.43 9.76
N PHE A 58 9.69 0.89 9.37
CA PHE A 58 9.50 2.26 8.87
C PHE A 58 9.13 3.28 9.95
N LEU A 59 9.23 2.90 11.24
CA LEU A 59 9.12 3.80 12.40
C LEU A 59 10.27 3.53 13.38
N GLU A 60 11.50 3.44 12.86
CA GLU A 60 12.70 3.70 13.67
C GLU A 60 13.31 5.01 13.14
N SER A 61 13.03 6.10 13.86
CA SER A 61 13.70 7.41 13.78
C SER A 61 14.15 7.78 15.17
#